data_AF-A0A7I8JLT6-F1
#
_entry.id   AF-A0A7I8JLT6-F1
#
_cell.length_a   1.000
_cell.length_b   1.000
_cell.length_c   1.000
_cell.angle_alpha   90.00
_cell.angle_beta   90.00
_cell.angle_gamma   90.00
#
_symmetry.space_group_name_H-M   'P 1'
#
loop_
_entity.id
_entity.type
_entity.pdbx_description
1 polymer ?
#
loop_
_entity_poly.entity_id
_entity_poly.type
_entity_poly.pdbx_seq_one_letter_code
_entity_poly.pdbx_strand_id
1 'polypeptide(L)'
;MHFRLLNRQQKLRFSSSALRPEANNGNRIKVKERTKRVKKSRRAKLKELRFFRLKAKKKMKSPNPEVRIRYKLEKAKRKEEWLIEKLRKYDIPKGLDPICDPEIMTEEERFYLKRTGEKKKNYVNVGRRGVFGGVVLNMHLHWKKHETVKVVCKPCRPGQVHEYAEELARLSKGIIIDIKPNNTILFYRGKNYVQPEVMSPPGTLSKQKALEKYKFEQSLEHTGQYIEKLELELEEYHKYVASYKTRDNPTSPV
;
A
#
# COMPACT_ATOMS: atom_id res chain seq x y z
N MET A 1 11.90 15.44 0.67
CA MET A 1 10.58 15.12 1.26
C MET A 1 9.91 13.92 0.57
N HIS A 2 9.57 13.98 -0.73
CA HIS A 2 8.86 12.87 -1.41
C HIS A 2 9.75 11.63 -1.73
N PHE A 3 11.04 11.86 -1.99
CA PHE A 3 11.99 10.80 -2.39
C PHE A 3 12.27 9.73 -1.32
N ARG A 4 12.22 10.05 -0.02
CA ARG A 4 12.49 9.05 1.05
C ARG A 4 11.31 8.09 1.28
N LEU A 5 10.07 8.56 1.11
CA LEU A 5 8.86 7.72 1.16
C LEU A 5 8.74 6.81 -0.06
N LEU A 6 9.04 7.33 -1.25
CA LEU A 6 9.14 6.53 -2.49
C LEU A 6 10.24 5.47 -2.39
N ASN A 7 11.42 5.82 -1.86
CA ASN A 7 12.49 4.85 -1.65
C ASN A 7 12.16 3.81 -0.58
N ARG A 8 11.43 4.14 0.51
CA ARG A 8 11.00 3.11 1.49
C ARG A 8 9.97 2.13 0.88
N GLN A 9 9.05 2.61 0.05
CA GLN A 9 8.08 1.75 -0.64
C GLN A 9 8.71 0.94 -1.78
N GLN A 10 9.63 1.52 -2.55
CA GLN A 10 10.38 0.81 -3.59
C GLN A 10 11.36 -0.23 -3.00
N LYS A 11 12.03 0.07 -1.87
CA LYS A 11 12.95 -0.88 -1.21
C LYS A 11 12.21 -2.09 -0.61
N LEU A 12 10.96 -1.91 -0.18
CA LEU A 12 10.07 -3.02 0.20
C LEU A 12 9.62 -3.85 -1.03
N ARG A 13 9.33 -3.21 -2.17
CA ARG A 13 8.97 -3.89 -3.44
C ARG A 13 10.15 -4.64 -4.09
N PHE A 14 11.40 -4.18 -3.95
CA PHE A 14 12.59 -4.87 -4.46
C PHE A 14 13.10 -5.99 -3.55
N SER A 15 12.80 -5.96 -2.23
CA SER A 15 13.18 -7.06 -1.33
C SER A 15 12.37 -8.35 -1.56
N SER A 16 11.23 -8.28 -2.24
CA SER A 16 10.38 -9.44 -2.54
C SER A 16 10.79 -10.25 -3.78
N SER A 17 11.68 -9.72 -4.65
CA SER A 17 12.10 -10.43 -5.87
C SER A 17 13.36 -11.28 -5.72
N ALA A 18 14.10 -11.17 -4.60
CA ALA A 18 15.45 -11.74 -4.47
C ALA A 18 15.57 -12.99 -3.56
N LEU A 19 14.49 -13.73 -3.31
CA LEU A 19 14.57 -15.02 -2.61
C LEU A 19 13.68 -16.06 -3.28
N ARG A 20 14.20 -16.73 -4.31
CA ARG A 20 13.71 -18.05 -4.74
C ARG A 20 14.67 -19.11 -4.19
N PRO A 21 14.24 -20.01 -3.29
CA PRO A 21 14.96 -21.25 -3.06
C PRO A 21 14.49 -22.30 -4.07
N GLU A 22 15.46 -22.85 -4.81
CA GLU A 22 15.36 -24.11 -5.55
C GLU A 22 14.80 -25.22 -4.65
N ALA A 23 13.85 -25.99 -5.19
CA ALA A 23 13.19 -27.07 -4.49
C ALA A 23 14.13 -28.28 -4.40
N ASN A 24 14.68 -28.54 -3.21
CA ASN A 24 15.33 -29.81 -2.93
C ASN A 24 14.52 -30.62 -1.91
N ASN A 25 14.14 -31.82 -2.35
CA ASN A 25 13.27 -32.75 -1.66
C ASN A 25 14.07 -33.52 -0.61
N GLY A 26 13.79 -33.27 0.67
CA GLY A 26 14.45 -33.93 1.79
C GLY A 26 13.52 -34.01 2.98
N ASN A 27 13.01 -35.22 3.25
CA ASN A 27 12.17 -35.56 4.39
C ASN A 27 12.85 -35.14 5.70
N ARG A 28 12.33 -34.08 6.33
CA ARG A 28 12.71 -33.68 7.69
C ARG A 28 11.48 -33.81 8.59
N ILE A 29 11.49 -34.88 9.39
CA ILE A 29 10.49 -35.16 10.42
C ILE A 29 10.41 -33.94 11.36
N LYS A 30 9.33 -33.15 11.26
CA LYS A 30 9.07 -32.03 12.16
C LYS A 30 8.36 -32.55 13.40
N VAL A 31 9.11 -32.80 14.46
CA VAL A 31 8.57 -32.92 15.82
C VAL A 31 7.92 -31.58 16.17
N LYS A 32 6.59 -31.53 16.13
CA LYS A 32 5.80 -30.38 16.61
C LYS A 32 5.82 -30.37 18.13
N GLU A 33 6.77 -29.64 18.72
CA GLU A 33 6.71 -29.28 20.12
C GLU A 33 5.51 -28.33 20.36
N ARG A 34 4.37 -28.91 20.73
CA ARG A 34 3.19 -28.15 21.17
C ARG A 34 3.45 -27.63 22.59
N THR A 35 4.15 -26.50 22.71
CA THR A 35 4.19 -25.77 23.98
C THR A 35 2.77 -25.31 24.35
N LYS A 36 2.17 -25.98 25.34
CA LYS A 36 0.88 -25.59 25.93
C LYS A 36 1.05 -24.21 26.56
N ARG A 37 0.59 -23.14 25.89
CA ARG A 37 0.53 -21.79 26.46
C ARG A 37 -0.44 -21.80 27.65
N VAL A 38 0.08 -21.94 28.86
CA VAL A 38 -0.72 -21.83 30.09
C VAL A 38 -1.35 -20.44 30.14
N LYS A 39 -2.68 -20.39 30.10
CA LYS A 39 -3.42 -19.12 30.13
C LYS A 39 -3.28 -18.54 31.54
N LYS A 40 -2.58 -17.41 31.65
CA LYS A 40 -2.44 -16.66 32.92
C LYS A 40 -3.81 -16.33 33.51
N SER A 41 -3.91 -16.32 34.84
CA SER A 41 -5.13 -15.89 35.53
C SER A 41 -5.50 -14.45 35.18
N ARG A 42 -6.80 -14.12 35.21
CA ARG A 42 -7.31 -12.77 34.92
C ARG A 42 -6.62 -11.71 35.78
N ARG A 43 -6.37 -12.01 37.06
CA ARG A 43 -5.69 -11.13 38.02
C ARG A 43 -4.20 -10.92 37.68
N ALA A 44 -3.49 -11.97 37.28
CA ALA A 44 -2.09 -11.86 36.85
C ALA A 44 -1.96 -11.01 35.58
N LYS A 45 -2.83 -11.23 34.59
CA LYS A 45 -2.87 -10.43 33.36
C LYS A 45 -3.12 -8.94 33.64
N LEU A 46 -4.03 -8.63 34.56
CA LEU A 46 -4.30 -7.25 34.99
C LEU A 46 -3.08 -6.59 35.66
N LYS A 47 -2.37 -7.32 36.54
CA LYS A 47 -1.15 -6.82 37.19
C LYS A 47 -0.05 -6.52 36.17
N GLU A 48 0.12 -7.38 35.16
CA GLU A 48 1.06 -7.16 34.05
C GLU A 48 0.71 -5.93 33.22
N LEU A 49 -0.55 -5.77 32.82
CA LEU A 49 -1.00 -4.59 32.08
C LEU A 49 -0.79 -3.30 32.87
N ARG A 50 -1.06 -3.32 34.19
CA ARG A 50 -0.78 -2.19 35.08
C ARG A 50 0.71 -1.85 35.13
N PHE A 51 1.58 -2.85 35.23
CA PHE A 51 3.03 -2.67 35.24
C PHE A 51 3.54 -2.05 33.93
N PHE A 52 3.12 -2.57 32.77
CA PHE A 52 3.48 -1.98 31.48
C PHE A 52 2.97 -0.53 31.34
N ARG A 53 1.75 -0.24 31.82
CA ARG A 53 1.21 1.12 31.85
C ARG A 53 2.07 2.06 32.70
N LEU A 54 2.54 1.61 33.87
CA LEU A 54 3.39 2.42 34.74
C LEU A 54 4.76 2.69 34.09
N LYS A 55 5.40 1.67 33.50
CA LYS A 55 6.66 1.85 32.74
C LYS A 55 6.50 2.80 31.57
N ALA A 56 5.39 2.70 30.83
CA ALA A 56 5.06 3.61 29.74
C ALA A 56 4.92 5.06 30.23
N LYS A 57 4.21 5.28 31.35
CA LYS A 57 4.08 6.60 31.97
C LYS A 57 5.44 7.17 32.40
N LYS A 58 6.31 6.35 33.00
CA LYS A 58 7.67 6.75 33.41
C LYS A 58 8.51 7.20 32.21
N LYS A 59 8.51 6.43 31.10
CA LYS A 59 9.23 6.81 29.87
C LYS A 59 8.68 8.09 29.24
N MET A 60 7.37 8.34 29.32
CA MET A 60 6.74 9.54 28.77
C MET A 60 6.93 10.81 29.61
N LYS A 61 7.01 10.66 30.94
CA LYS A 61 7.30 11.77 31.86
C LYS A 61 8.79 11.90 32.20
N SER A 62 9.66 11.22 31.45
CA SER A 62 11.11 11.30 31.66
C SER A 62 11.60 12.74 31.45
N PRO A 63 12.42 13.30 32.35
CA PRO A 63 13.03 14.62 32.16
C PRO A 63 13.89 14.69 30.90
N ASN A 64 14.57 13.59 30.55
CA ASN A 64 15.38 13.52 29.34
C ASN A 64 14.48 13.42 28.08
N PRO A 65 14.53 14.42 27.16
CA PRO A 65 13.73 14.43 25.94
C PRO A 65 14.10 13.30 24.97
N GLU A 66 15.36 12.86 24.94
CA GLU A 66 15.81 11.76 24.09
C GLU A 66 15.08 10.46 24.41
N VAL A 67 14.94 10.15 25.69
CA VAL A 67 14.23 8.96 26.17
C VAL A 67 12.76 9.01 25.76
N ARG A 68 12.15 10.20 25.79
CA ARG A 68 10.76 10.42 25.35
C ARG A 68 10.61 10.19 23.85
N ILE A 69 11.49 10.79 23.04
CA ILE A 69 11.45 10.70 21.57
C ILE A 69 11.68 9.26 21.13
N ARG A 70 12.74 8.59 21.63
CA ARG A 70 13.04 7.18 21.33
C ARG A 70 11.87 6.26 21.67
N TYR A 71 11.20 6.47 22.81
CA TYR A 71 10.04 5.67 23.17
C TYR A 71 8.84 5.87 22.24
N LYS A 72 8.54 7.11 21.81
CA LYS A 72 7.49 7.39 20.81
C LYS A 72 7.82 6.70 19.49
N LEU A 73 9.07 6.78 19.07
CA LEU A 73 9.57 6.22 17.82
C LEU A 73 9.48 4.68 17.82
N GLU A 74 9.90 4.01 18.90
CA GLU A 74 9.74 2.56 19.07
C GLU A 74 8.27 2.13 18.95
N LYS A 75 7.36 2.88 19.58
CA LYS A 75 5.92 2.60 19.53
C LYS A 75 5.35 2.82 18.12
N ALA A 76 5.80 3.86 17.42
CA ALA A 76 5.37 4.17 16.06
C ALA A 76 5.87 3.12 15.07
N LYS A 77 7.14 2.69 15.15
CA LYS A 77 7.72 1.61 14.32
C LYS A 77 6.99 0.29 14.51
N ARG A 78 6.69 -0.10 15.76
CA ARG A 78 5.86 -1.29 16.04
C ARG A 78 4.47 -1.21 15.40
N LYS A 79 3.87 -0.03 15.38
CA LYS A 79 2.57 0.19 14.72
C LYS A 79 2.70 0.11 13.20
N GLU A 80 3.76 0.69 12.62
CA GLU A 80 4.09 0.63 11.19
C GLU A 80 4.22 -0.84 10.73
N GLU A 81 5.02 -1.64 11.45
CA GLU A 81 5.20 -3.07 11.17
C GLU A 81 3.88 -3.84 11.21
N TRP A 82 3.06 -3.61 12.24
CA TRP A 82 1.75 -4.24 12.37
C TRP A 82 0.81 -3.86 11.21
N LEU A 83 0.82 -2.59 10.78
CA LEU A 83 0.03 -2.13 9.63
C LEU A 83 0.50 -2.78 8.33
N ILE A 84 1.83 -2.91 8.13
CA ILE A 84 2.40 -3.61 6.98
C ILE A 84 1.99 -5.08 6.98
N GLU A 85 2.05 -5.76 8.13
CA GLU A 85 1.62 -7.16 8.25
C GLU A 85 0.12 -7.32 7.91
N LYS A 86 -0.72 -6.34 8.32
CA LYS A 86 -2.13 -6.33 7.94
C LYS A 86 -2.33 -6.11 6.45
N LEU A 87 -1.58 -5.20 5.84
CA LEU A 87 -1.67 -4.90 4.41
C LEU A 87 -1.23 -6.07 3.53
N ARG A 88 -0.19 -6.81 3.93
CA ARG A 88 0.26 -8.03 3.23
C ARG A 88 -0.85 -9.08 3.05
N LYS A 89 -1.87 -9.09 3.90
CA LYS A 89 -3.03 -10.00 3.78
C LYS A 89 -3.98 -9.62 2.64
N TYR A 90 -3.92 -8.37 2.19
CA TYR A 90 -4.72 -7.83 1.09
C TYR A 90 -3.93 -7.73 -0.21
N ASP A 91 -2.62 -8.02 -0.18
CA ASP A 91 -1.83 -8.19 -1.40
C ASP A 91 -2.20 -9.52 -2.02
N ILE A 92 -3.02 -9.43 -3.06
CA ILE A 92 -3.35 -10.57 -3.90
C ILE A 92 -2.16 -10.74 -4.84
N PRO A 93 -1.52 -11.92 -4.89
CA PRO A 93 -0.44 -12.18 -5.83
C PRO A 93 -0.92 -11.80 -7.23
N LYS A 94 -0.19 -10.90 -7.90
CA LYS A 94 -0.41 -10.64 -9.31
C LYS A 94 -0.09 -11.95 -10.02
N GLY A 95 -1.13 -12.66 -10.45
CA GLY A 95 -0.94 -13.79 -11.36
C GLY A 95 -0.14 -13.30 -12.56
N LEU A 96 0.75 -14.13 -13.09
CA LEU A 96 1.23 -13.97 -14.45
C LEU A 96 0.05 -14.29 -15.37
N ASP A 97 -0.94 -13.40 -15.39
CA ASP A 97 -2.02 -13.49 -16.36
C ASP A 97 -1.35 -13.31 -17.73
N PRO A 98 -1.62 -14.20 -18.70
CA PRO A 98 -0.99 -14.13 -20.00
C PRO A 98 -1.15 -12.72 -20.53
N ILE A 99 -0.02 -12.16 -20.98
CA ILE A 99 0.04 -10.91 -21.73
C ILE A 99 -1.06 -11.06 -22.77
N CYS A 100 -2.16 -10.34 -22.58
CA CYS A 100 -3.25 -10.33 -23.54
C CYS A 100 -2.59 -9.86 -24.81
N ASP A 101 -2.56 -10.72 -25.85
CA ASP A 101 -1.95 -10.37 -27.13
C ASP A 101 -2.45 -8.97 -27.47
N PRO A 102 -1.56 -7.97 -27.51
CA PRO A 102 -1.94 -6.68 -28.03
C PRO A 102 -2.16 -6.95 -29.51
N GLU A 103 -3.39 -7.34 -29.86
CA GLU A 103 -3.94 -7.15 -31.18
C GLU A 103 -3.52 -5.73 -31.54
N ILE A 104 -2.52 -5.60 -32.42
CA ILE A 104 -1.75 -4.37 -32.62
C ILE A 104 -2.73 -3.33 -33.14
N MET A 105 -3.32 -2.57 -32.22
CA MET A 105 -4.27 -1.53 -32.54
C MET A 105 -3.49 -0.46 -33.27
N THR A 106 -3.94 -0.13 -34.48
CA THR A 106 -3.22 0.88 -35.27
C THR A 106 -3.36 2.25 -34.61
N GLU A 107 -2.43 3.15 -34.90
CA GLU A 107 -2.44 4.48 -34.31
C GLU A 107 -3.72 5.25 -34.68
N GLU A 108 -4.25 5.01 -35.88
CA GLU A 108 -5.50 5.59 -36.39
C GLU A 108 -6.70 5.09 -35.58
N GLU A 109 -6.79 3.80 -35.29
CA GLU A 109 -7.85 3.21 -34.46
C GLU A 109 -7.80 3.79 -33.05
N ARG A 110 -6.60 3.90 -32.47
CA ARG A 110 -6.39 4.50 -31.15
C ARG A 110 -6.85 5.96 -31.11
N PHE A 111 -6.51 6.73 -32.14
CA PHE A 111 -6.92 8.13 -32.27
C PHE A 111 -8.44 8.27 -32.42
N TYR A 112 -9.06 7.44 -33.26
CA TYR A 112 -10.52 7.40 -33.43
C TYR A 112 -11.24 7.07 -32.12
N LEU A 113 -10.81 6.02 -31.41
CA LEU A 113 -11.37 5.62 -30.12
C LEU A 113 -11.17 6.69 -29.05
N LYS A 114 -10.02 7.37 -29.04
CA LYS A 114 -9.77 8.51 -28.16
C LYS A 114 -10.78 9.64 -28.40
N ARG A 115 -10.97 10.05 -29.65
CA ARG A 115 -11.90 11.13 -30.02
C ARG A 115 -13.36 10.78 -29.72
N THR A 116 -13.76 9.57 -30.07
CA THR A 116 -15.15 9.10 -29.91
C THR A 116 -15.45 8.76 -28.46
N GLY A 117 -14.52 8.10 -27.75
CA GLY A 117 -14.66 7.75 -26.34
C GLY A 117 -14.72 8.96 -25.42
N GLU A 118 -14.05 10.05 -25.76
CA GLU A 118 -14.12 11.29 -24.99
C GLU A 118 -15.53 11.89 -24.97
N LYS A 119 -16.21 11.89 -26.13
CA LYS A 119 -17.55 12.46 -26.29
C LYS A 119 -18.64 11.64 -25.59
N LYS A 120 -18.46 10.33 -25.43
CA LYS A 120 -19.45 9.47 -24.80
C LYS A 120 -19.63 9.80 -23.31
N LYS A 121 -20.83 9.61 -22.76
CA LYS A 121 -21.16 9.96 -21.36
C LYS A 121 -21.04 8.77 -20.39
N ASN A 122 -20.53 7.63 -20.83
CA ASN A 122 -20.43 6.43 -20.01
C ASN A 122 -19.13 6.44 -19.19
N TYR A 123 -19.29 6.50 -17.87
CA TYR A 123 -18.18 6.56 -16.93
C TYR A 123 -18.38 5.66 -15.71
N VAL A 124 -17.28 5.18 -15.16
CA VAL A 124 -17.18 4.41 -13.93
C VAL A 124 -16.36 5.19 -12.92
N ASN A 125 -16.87 5.35 -11.70
CA ASN A 125 -16.18 6.09 -10.65
C ASN A 125 -15.36 5.15 -9.76
N VAL A 126 -14.07 5.45 -9.63
CA VAL A 126 -13.16 4.84 -8.66
C VAL A 126 -12.93 5.83 -7.53
N GLY A 127 -13.46 5.48 -6.35
CA GLY A 127 -13.35 6.31 -5.14
C GLY A 127 -12.14 5.94 -4.27
N ARG A 128 -12.19 6.36 -3.00
CA ARG A 128 -11.18 6.05 -1.97
C ARG A 128 -10.85 4.56 -1.80
N ARG A 129 -11.78 3.67 -2.15
CA ARG A 129 -11.61 2.21 -2.08
C ARG A 129 -10.63 1.67 -3.12
N GLY A 130 -10.29 2.46 -4.14
CA GLY A 130 -9.49 2.01 -5.27
C GLY A 130 -10.21 0.97 -6.12
N VAL A 131 -9.43 0.15 -6.81
CA VAL A 131 -9.90 -0.92 -7.70
C VAL A 131 -10.35 -2.12 -6.86
N PHE A 132 -11.58 -2.57 -7.10
CA PHE A 132 -12.16 -3.77 -6.48
C PHE A 132 -13.16 -4.40 -7.45
N GLY A 133 -13.64 -5.61 -7.16
CA GLY A 133 -14.44 -6.41 -8.12
C GLY A 133 -15.67 -5.68 -8.66
N GLY A 134 -16.32 -4.84 -7.85
CA GLY A 134 -17.47 -4.04 -8.28
C GLY A 134 -17.16 -2.97 -9.33
N VAL A 135 -15.92 -2.47 -9.40
CA VAL A 135 -15.49 -1.53 -10.45
C VAL A 135 -15.41 -2.24 -11.79
N VAL A 136 -14.77 -3.42 -11.79
CA VAL A 136 -14.58 -4.25 -12.99
C VAL A 136 -15.92 -4.76 -13.51
N LEU A 137 -16.79 -5.22 -12.60
CA LEU A 137 -18.19 -5.56 -12.91
C LEU A 137 -18.89 -4.40 -13.62
N ASN A 138 -18.75 -3.18 -13.11
CA ASN A 138 -19.39 -2.00 -13.71
C ASN A 138 -18.82 -1.66 -15.09
N MET A 139 -17.51 -1.86 -15.31
CA MET A 139 -16.90 -1.72 -16.63
C MET A 139 -17.51 -2.71 -17.63
N HIS A 140 -17.61 -3.99 -17.28
CA HIS A 140 -18.22 -5.00 -18.14
C HIS A 140 -19.70 -4.72 -18.43
N LEU A 141 -20.45 -4.16 -17.47
CA LEU A 141 -21.83 -3.74 -17.70
C LEU A 141 -21.93 -2.64 -18.77
N HIS A 142 -21.03 -1.64 -18.76
CA HIS A 142 -20.95 -0.65 -19.83
C HIS A 142 -20.55 -1.27 -21.17
N TRP A 143 -19.65 -2.25 -21.15
CA TRP A 143 -19.16 -2.90 -22.36
C TRP A 143 -20.17 -3.75 -23.11
N LYS A 144 -21.31 -4.09 -22.48
CA LYS A 144 -22.44 -4.73 -23.17
C LYS A 144 -23.01 -3.87 -24.29
N LYS A 145 -23.05 -2.55 -24.10
CA LYS A 145 -23.70 -1.60 -25.01
C LYS A 145 -22.71 -0.62 -25.66
N HIS A 146 -21.53 -0.46 -25.09
CA HIS A 146 -20.56 0.55 -25.52
C HIS A 146 -19.17 -0.05 -25.63
N GLU A 147 -18.45 0.31 -26.68
CA GLU A 147 -17.10 -0.25 -26.92
C GLU A 147 -16.03 0.32 -25.99
N THR A 148 -16.20 1.57 -25.57
CA THR A 148 -15.26 2.29 -24.70
C THR A 148 -15.91 2.58 -23.37
N VAL A 149 -15.14 2.85 -22.31
CA VAL A 149 -15.63 3.31 -21.01
C VAL A 149 -14.63 4.26 -20.37
N LYS A 150 -15.10 5.35 -19.75
CA LYS A 150 -14.26 6.27 -18.98
C LYS A 150 -14.20 5.84 -17.52
N VAL A 151 -13.02 5.80 -16.92
CA VAL A 151 -12.85 5.49 -15.50
C VAL A 151 -12.30 6.72 -14.80
N VAL A 152 -13.11 7.35 -13.96
CA VAL A 152 -12.76 8.57 -13.23
C VAL A 152 -12.27 8.19 -11.82
N CYS A 153 -11.00 8.43 -11.54
CA CYS A 153 -10.37 8.10 -10.28
C CYS A 153 -10.30 9.34 -9.37
N LYS A 154 -11.24 9.49 -8.42
CA LYS A 154 -11.28 10.61 -7.48
C LYS A 154 -11.72 10.17 -6.08
N PRO A 155 -10.98 10.48 -5.00
CA PRO A 155 -9.64 11.09 -4.96
C PRO A 155 -8.53 10.09 -5.36
N CYS A 156 -7.48 10.57 -6.03
CA CYS A 156 -6.34 9.78 -6.47
C CYS A 156 -5.04 10.51 -6.12
N ARG A 157 -4.04 9.80 -5.60
CA ARG A 157 -2.70 10.38 -5.40
C ARG A 157 -1.99 10.54 -6.75
N PRO A 158 -1.04 11.49 -6.90
CA PRO A 158 -0.19 11.56 -8.08
C PRO A 158 0.47 10.20 -8.36
N GLY A 159 0.43 9.74 -9.60
CA GLY A 159 0.99 8.44 -10.00
C GLY A 159 0.08 7.21 -9.75
N GLN A 160 -0.85 7.28 -8.79
CA GLN A 160 -1.73 6.15 -8.45
C GLN A 160 -2.71 5.80 -9.59
N VAL A 161 -3.04 6.76 -10.46
CA VAL A 161 -3.88 6.53 -11.64
C VAL A 161 -3.25 5.51 -12.59
N HIS A 162 -1.92 5.45 -12.71
CA HIS A 162 -1.23 4.48 -13.54
C HIS A 162 -1.31 3.07 -12.93
N GLU A 163 -1.11 2.95 -11.62
CA GLU A 163 -1.27 1.66 -10.93
C GLU A 163 -2.71 1.13 -11.05
N TYR A 164 -3.72 2.02 -10.97
CA TYR A 164 -5.10 1.66 -11.21
C TYR A 164 -5.38 1.29 -12.67
N ALA A 165 -4.76 1.97 -13.63
CA ALA A 165 -4.90 1.65 -15.04
C ALA A 165 -4.39 0.25 -15.34
N GLU A 166 -3.18 -0.09 -14.87
CA GLU A 166 -2.58 -1.41 -15.03
C GLU A 166 -3.43 -2.51 -14.37
N GLU A 167 -3.88 -2.28 -13.13
CA GLU A 167 -4.67 -3.28 -12.40
C GLU A 167 -6.05 -3.48 -13.04
N LEU A 168 -6.69 -2.41 -13.52
CA LEU A 168 -7.95 -2.51 -14.25
C LEU A 168 -7.76 -3.20 -15.60
N ALA A 169 -6.69 -2.89 -16.34
CA ALA A 169 -6.38 -3.57 -17.60
C ALA A 169 -6.21 -5.08 -17.37
N ARG A 170 -5.45 -5.47 -16.34
CA ARG A 170 -5.24 -6.87 -15.95
C ARG A 170 -6.54 -7.57 -15.58
N LEU A 171 -7.34 -6.97 -14.69
CA LEU A 171 -8.57 -7.59 -14.19
C LEU A 171 -9.71 -7.64 -15.22
N SER A 172 -9.87 -6.58 -15.99
CA SER A 172 -10.96 -6.45 -16.97
C SER A 172 -10.61 -6.96 -18.36
N LYS A 173 -9.32 -7.23 -18.62
CA LYS A 173 -8.76 -7.51 -19.96
C LYS A 173 -9.02 -6.40 -20.99
N GLY A 174 -9.30 -5.19 -20.51
CA GLY A 174 -9.50 -4.01 -21.35
C GLY A 174 -8.18 -3.37 -21.76
N ILE A 175 -8.19 -2.71 -22.91
CA ILE A 175 -7.06 -1.98 -23.48
C ILE A 175 -7.09 -0.52 -23.02
N ILE A 176 -5.95 -0.02 -22.54
CA ILE A 176 -5.81 1.39 -22.12
C ILE A 176 -5.58 2.26 -23.37
N ILE A 177 -6.52 3.16 -23.65
CA ILE A 177 -6.45 4.08 -24.81
C ILE A 177 -5.78 5.41 -24.44
N ASP A 178 -6.10 5.98 -23.27
CA ASP A 178 -5.56 7.28 -22.87
C ASP A 178 -5.66 7.45 -21.35
N ILE A 179 -4.65 8.06 -20.74
CA ILE A 179 -4.67 8.46 -19.33
C ILE A 179 -4.60 9.99 -19.29
N LYS A 180 -5.67 10.61 -18.81
CA LYS A 180 -5.79 12.06 -18.74
C LYS A 180 -5.28 12.63 -17.43
N PRO A 181 -4.76 13.87 -17.43
CA PRO A 181 -4.26 14.52 -16.23
C PRO A 181 -5.33 14.78 -15.16
N ASN A 182 -6.62 14.75 -15.53
CA ASN A 182 -7.74 14.87 -14.60
C ASN A 182 -8.09 13.55 -13.87
N ASN A 183 -7.16 12.60 -13.82
CA ASN A 183 -7.31 11.25 -13.27
C ASN A 183 -8.42 10.42 -13.96
N THR A 184 -8.62 10.62 -15.26
CA THR A 184 -9.57 9.84 -16.06
C THR A 184 -8.81 8.90 -16.99
N ILE A 185 -9.18 7.62 -16.99
CA ILE A 185 -8.60 6.60 -17.86
C ILE A 185 -9.65 6.21 -18.89
N LEU A 186 -9.30 6.19 -20.17
CA LEU A 186 -10.16 5.70 -21.23
C LEU A 186 -9.79 4.25 -21.54
N PHE A 187 -10.75 3.35 -21.36
CA PHE A 187 -10.61 1.94 -21.69
C PHE A 187 -11.42 1.55 -22.92
N TYR A 188 -10.89 0.59 -23.66
CA TYR A 188 -11.56 -0.10 -24.76
C TYR A 188 -11.68 -1.59 -24.45
N ARG A 189 -12.81 -2.19 -24.78
CA ARG A 189 -13.10 -3.60 -24.45
C ARG A 189 -12.37 -4.62 -25.33
N GLY A 190 -11.91 -4.24 -26.52
CA GLY A 190 -11.40 -5.14 -27.56
C GLY A 190 -12.42 -5.40 -28.69
N LYS A 191 -11.94 -5.81 -29.87
CA LYS A 191 -12.80 -6.12 -31.03
C LYS A 191 -13.67 -7.36 -30.77
N ASN A 192 -13.09 -8.36 -30.10
CA ASN A 192 -13.70 -9.66 -29.82
C ASN A 192 -14.23 -9.77 -28.38
N TYR A 193 -14.85 -8.72 -27.85
CA TYR A 193 -15.32 -8.74 -26.48
C TYR A 193 -16.47 -9.75 -26.29
N VAL A 194 -16.23 -10.76 -25.45
CA VAL A 194 -17.23 -11.70 -24.97
C VAL A 194 -17.51 -11.38 -23.50
N GLN A 195 -18.80 -11.31 -23.14
CA GLN A 195 -19.17 -11.09 -21.76
C GLN A 195 -18.65 -12.27 -20.89
N PRO A 196 -17.82 -12.00 -19.87
CA PRO A 196 -17.34 -13.07 -19.01
C PRO A 196 -18.50 -13.65 -18.19
N GLU A 197 -18.50 -14.97 -18.00
CA GLU A 197 -19.47 -15.67 -17.16
C GLU A 197 -19.41 -15.15 -15.72
N VAL A 198 -18.20 -14.97 -15.19
CA VAL A 198 -17.95 -14.32 -13.91
C VAL A 198 -17.58 -12.86 -14.14
N MET A 199 -18.57 -11.98 -13.99
CA MET A 199 -18.42 -10.53 -14.23
C MET A 199 -17.49 -9.81 -13.22
N SER A 200 -17.28 -10.39 -12.04
CA SER A 200 -16.33 -9.87 -11.05
C SER A 200 -15.19 -10.86 -10.91
N PRO A 201 -13.99 -10.57 -11.46
CA PRO A 201 -12.94 -11.58 -11.57
C PRO A 201 -12.50 -12.14 -10.22
N PRO A 202 -12.20 -13.45 -10.14
CA PRO A 202 -11.60 -14.06 -8.97
C PRO A 202 -10.21 -13.42 -8.73
N GLY A 203 -9.86 -13.15 -7.48
CA GLY A 203 -8.65 -12.40 -7.15
C GLY A 203 -8.84 -10.88 -7.06
N THR A 204 -10.09 -10.41 -6.91
CA THR A 204 -10.39 -9.03 -6.51
C THR A 204 -10.85 -8.95 -5.06
N LEU A 205 -10.61 -7.82 -4.40
CA LEU A 205 -11.12 -7.56 -3.06
C LEU A 205 -12.64 -7.30 -3.10
N SER A 206 -13.34 -7.76 -2.06
CA SER A 206 -14.72 -7.34 -1.80
C SER A 206 -14.77 -5.84 -1.45
N LYS A 207 -15.94 -5.20 -1.63
CA LYS A 207 -16.18 -3.78 -1.34
C LYS A 207 -15.75 -3.37 0.08
N GLN A 208 -16.01 -4.22 1.08
CA GLN A 208 -15.65 -3.96 2.47
C GLN A 208 -14.14 -4.11 2.70
N LYS A 209 -13.54 -5.21 2.23
CA LYS A 209 -12.08 -5.44 2.34
C LYS A 209 -11.26 -4.35 1.65
N ALA A 210 -11.72 -3.84 0.50
CA ALA A 210 -11.08 -2.72 -0.19
C ALA A 210 -11.10 -1.43 0.66
N LEU A 211 -12.20 -1.16 1.36
CA LEU A 211 -12.27 -0.02 2.28
C LEU A 211 -11.36 -0.20 3.50
N GLU A 212 -11.25 -1.41 4.03
CA GLU A 212 -10.34 -1.72 5.13
C GLU A 212 -8.87 -1.56 4.72
N LYS A 213 -8.48 -2.06 3.54
CA LYS A 213 -7.16 -1.83 2.94
C LYS A 213 -6.83 -0.34 2.90
N TYR A 214 -7.73 0.47 2.34
CA TYR A 214 -7.55 1.93 2.30
C TYR A 214 -7.33 2.55 3.69
N LYS A 215 -8.10 2.14 4.71
CA LYS A 215 -7.92 2.63 6.09
C LYS A 215 -6.55 2.29 6.65
N PHE A 216 -6.05 1.08 6.37
CA PHE A 216 -4.71 0.67 6.80
C PHE A 216 -3.61 1.45 6.09
N GLU A 217 -3.73 1.67 4.77
CA GLU A 217 -2.78 2.49 4.00
C GLU A 217 -2.73 3.94 4.52
N GLN A 218 -3.90 4.56 4.73
CA GLN A 218 -3.98 5.91 5.31
C GLN A 218 -3.33 5.97 6.71
N SER A 219 -3.59 4.98 7.56
CA SER A 219 -2.95 4.90 8.87
C SER A 219 -1.43 4.67 8.76
N LEU A 220 -0.97 3.94 7.75
CA LEU A 220 0.45 3.68 7.52
C LEU A 220 1.16 4.97 7.11
N GLU A 221 0.58 5.73 6.20
CA GLU A 221 1.13 7.03 5.78
C GLU A 221 1.25 8.02 6.93
N HIS A 222 0.18 8.19 7.72
CA HIS A 222 0.22 9.05 8.90
C HIS A 222 1.29 8.58 9.89
N THR A 223 1.40 7.26 10.10
CA THR A 223 2.41 6.70 11.02
C THR A 223 3.82 6.94 10.48
N GLY A 224 4.04 6.82 9.17
CA GLY A 224 5.31 7.14 8.51
C GLY A 224 5.70 8.61 8.66
N GLN A 225 4.78 9.54 8.39
CA GLN A 225 5.00 10.99 8.60
C GLN A 225 5.33 11.30 10.07
N TYR A 226 4.66 10.63 11.00
CA TYR A 226 4.93 10.76 12.42
C TYR A 226 6.33 10.24 12.81
N ILE A 227 6.77 9.12 12.25
CA ILE A 227 8.12 8.59 12.45
C ILE A 227 9.17 9.57 11.92
N GLU A 228 8.97 10.10 10.70
CA GLU A 228 9.89 11.07 10.09
C GLU A 228 10.04 12.32 10.97
N LYS A 229 8.92 12.85 11.49
CA LYS A 229 8.94 13.98 12.43
C LYS A 229 9.73 13.67 13.71
N LEU A 230 9.59 12.47 14.28
CA LEU A 230 10.33 12.07 15.48
C LEU A 230 11.81 11.82 15.20
N GLU A 231 12.16 11.29 14.03
CA GLU A 231 13.56 11.10 13.62
C GLU A 231 14.26 12.46 13.47
N LEU A 232 13.58 13.45 12.89
CA LEU A 232 14.08 14.82 12.81
C LEU A 232 14.26 15.48 14.18
N GLU A 233 13.25 15.37 15.06
CA GLU A 233 13.31 15.89 16.45
C GLU A 233 14.49 15.28 17.23
N LEU A 234 14.76 13.99 17.01
CA LEU A 234 15.89 13.30 17.63
C LEU A 234 17.24 13.80 17.11
N GLU A 235 17.36 13.98 15.79
CA GLU A 235 18.56 14.48 15.14
C GLU A 235 18.89 15.92 15.58
N GLU A 236 17.88 16.78 15.64
CA GLU A 236 18.01 18.15 16.12
C GLU A 236 18.46 18.19 17.59
N TYR A 237 17.89 17.33 18.44
CA TYR A 237 18.34 17.20 19.83
C TYR A 237 19.80 16.75 19.94
N HIS A 238 20.24 15.79 19.11
CA HIS A 238 21.64 15.37 19.09
C HIS A 238 22.58 16.48 18.66
N LYS A 239 22.21 17.28 17.64
CA LYS A 239 22.97 18.45 17.22
C LYS A 239 23.06 19.50 18.33
N TYR A 240 21.94 19.77 19.00
CA TYR A 240 21.90 20.67 20.16
C TYR A 240 22.87 20.20 21.24
N VAL A 241 22.75 18.95 21.71
CA VAL A 241 23.64 18.40 22.75
C VAL A 241 25.12 18.44 22.32
N ALA A 242 25.43 18.16 21.05
CA ALA A 242 26.78 18.24 20.54
C ALA A 242 27.33 19.68 20.59
N SER A 243 26.52 20.67 20.19
CA SER A 243 26.91 22.09 20.20
C SER A 243 27.15 22.66 21.60
N TYR A 244 26.43 22.18 22.61
CA TYR A 244 26.65 22.59 24.00
C TYR A 244 27.95 21.99 24.54
N LYS A 245 28.21 20.70 24.28
CA LYS A 245 29.46 20.04 24.68
C LYS A 245 30.71 20.68 24.08
N THR A 246 30.63 21.21 22.86
CA THR A 246 31.76 21.93 22.23
C THR A 246 31.99 23.32 22.80
N ARG A 247 30.98 23.96 23.42
CA ARG A 247 31.13 25.28 24.07
C ARG A 247 31.71 25.17 25.48
N ASP A 248 31.44 24.07 26.17
CA ASP A 248 31.92 23.83 27.54
C ASP A 248 33.36 23.30 27.62
N ASN A 249 33.98 22.91 26.50
CA ASN A 249 35.39 22.48 26.41
C ASN A 249 36.20 23.37 25.44
N PRO A 250 36.68 24.56 25.85
CA PRO A 250 37.59 25.35 25.05
C PRO A 250 39.02 24.82 25.26
N THR A 251 39.41 23.77 24.54
CA THR A 251 40.85 23.44 24.44
C THR A 251 41.38 24.14 23.20
N SER A 252 41.95 25.33 23.39
CA SER A 252 42.71 26.04 22.36
C SER A 252 43.97 25.25 22.02
N PRO A 253 44.31 25.03 20.73
CA PRO A 253 45.66 24.65 20.37
C PRO A 253 46.53 25.91 20.38
N VAL A 254 47.57 25.91 21.22
CA VAL A 254 48.73 26.80 21.15
C VAL A 254 49.79 26.11 20.29
#